data_AF-A0A4R7SW54-F1
#
_entry.id   AF-A0A4R7SW54-F1
#
_cell.length_a   1.000
_cell.length_b   1.000
_cell.length_c   1.000
_cell.angle_alpha   90.00
_cell.angle_beta   90.00
_cell.angle_gamma   90.00
#
_symmetry.space_group_name_H-M   'P 1'
#
loop_
_entity.id
_entity.type
_entity.pdbx_description
1 polymer ?
#
loop_
_entity_poly.entity_id
_entity_poly.type
_entity_poly.pdbx_seq_one_letter_code
_entity_poly.pdbx_strand_id
1 'polypeptide(L)'
;MSLRDEVLRVLDQSPGGMTDAQLATGLRRRHQTINQYCRRLAAEGLLARDSSSGTIVNRLVGAAPATTPPATVHESSADRAWPHEAAVQSALVGWLVRESWQIVRVADTETRERGTNVIAERGGVRLLVEVKGYPAATYARGPNAGQPKPTAPALEASHSLADAILKAMRMRVADDGARVVVALPDATRYGALLTEVDQSLRGARIEAWMVGESGEPTAHFGAWPEDLS
;
A
#
# COMPACT_ATOMS: atom_id res chain seq x y z
N MET A 1 21.72 -17.62 -21.99
CA MET A 1 20.32 -17.34 -22.38
C MET A 1 19.90 -16.06 -21.69
N SER A 2 19.20 -15.13 -22.36
CA SER A 2 18.89 -13.84 -21.74
C SER A 2 17.61 -13.89 -20.91
N LEU A 3 17.49 -13.02 -19.89
CA LEU A 3 16.27 -12.92 -19.08
C LEU A 3 15.02 -12.62 -19.93
N ARG A 4 15.20 -11.93 -21.07
CA ARG A 4 14.15 -11.73 -22.08
C ARG A 4 13.61 -13.07 -22.58
N ASP A 5 14.50 -13.94 -23.04
CA ASP A 5 14.13 -15.22 -23.64
C ASP A 5 13.54 -16.16 -22.59
N GLU A 6 13.98 -16.06 -21.33
CA GLU A 6 13.43 -16.81 -20.20
C GLU A 6 11.98 -16.39 -19.91
N VAL A 7 11.71 -15.09 -19.78
CA VAL A 7 10.37 -14.56 -19.51
C VAL A 7 9.40 -14.88 -20.65
N LEU A 8 9.82 -14.63 -21.90
CA LEU A 8 8.95 -14.88 -23.07
C LEU A 8 8.64 -16.38 -23.21
N ARG A 9 9.62 -17.27 -23.01
CA ARG A 9 9.37 -18.72 -23.09
C ARG A 9 8.41 -19.20 -22.01
N VAL A 10 8.54 -18.72 -20.78
CA VAL A 10 7.65 -19.12 -19.68
C VAL A 10 6.21 -18.66 -19.95
N LEU A 11 6.05 -17.46 -20.53
CA LEU A 11 4.74 -16.95 -20.92
C LEU A 11 4.16 -17.66 -22.15
N ASP A 12 4.99 -18.10 -23.08
CA ASP A 12 4.59 -18.91 -24.24
C ASP A 12 4.02 -20.27 -23.81
N GLN A 13 4.59 -20.85 -22.76
CA GLN A 13 4.09 -22.09 -22.14
C GLN A 13 2.85 -21.89 -21.25
N SER A 14 2.44 -20.63 -21.01
CA SER A 14 1.33 -20.28 -20.11
C SER A 14 0.35 -19.32 -20.80
N PRO A 15 -0.53 -19.79 -21.70
CA PRO A 15 -1.44 -18.95 -22.49
C PRO A 15 -2.39 -18.08 -21.65
N GLY A 16 -2.72 -18.52 -20.43
CA GLY A 16 -3.52 -17.74 -19.46
C GLY A 16 -2.83 -16.48 -18.97
N GLY A 17 -1.51 -16.38 -19.13
CA GLY A 17 -0.64 -15.36 -18.58
C GLY A 17 -0.12 -15.73 -17.18
N MET A 18 0.87 -14.98 -16.70
CA MET A 18 1.44 -15.15 -15.36
C MET A 18 1.61 -13.81 -14.64
N THR A 19 1.43 -13.84 -13.33
CA THR A 19 1.73 -12.66 -12.49
C THR A 19 3.24 -12.45 -12.36
N ASP A 20 3.65 -11.23 -12.00
CA ASP A 20 5.04 -10.92 -11.71
C ASP A 20 5.61 -11.82 -10.58
N ALA A 21 4.77 -12.28 -9.65
CA ALA A 21 5.15 -13.20 -8.57
C ALA A 21 5.36 -14.65 -9.06
N GLN A 22 4.50 -15.14 -9.95
CA GLN A 22 4.66 -16.47 -10.57
C GLN A 22 5.91 -16.52 -11.44
N LEU A 23 6.15 -15.48 -12.25
CA LEU A 23 7.36 -15.35 -13.05
C LEU A 23 8.63 -15.26 -12.18
N ALA A 24 8.59 -14.50 -11.09
CA ALA A 24 9.71 -14.41 -10.14
C ALA A 24 10.05 -15.77 -9.52
N THR A 25 9.02 -16.52 -9.11
CA THR A 25 9.17 -17.86 -8.53
C THR A 25 9.73 -18.84 -9.56
N GLY A 26 9.12 -18.93 -10.75
CA GLY A 26 9.51 -19.88 -11.78
C GLY A 26 10.92 -19.61 -12.34
N LEU A 27 11.30 -18.34 -12.48
CA LEU A 27 12.62 -17.95 -12.96
C LEU A 27 13.68 -17.90 -11.85
N ARG A 28 13.27 -18.12 -10.59
CA ARG A 28 14.11 -17.94 -9.40
C ARG A 28 14.83 -16.59 -9.44
N ARG A 29 14.06 -15.54 -9.70
CA ARG A 29 14.51 -14.14 -9.75
C ARG A 29 13.78 -13.32 -8.70
N ARG A 30 14.35 -12.17 -8.37
CA ARG A 30 13.70 -11.21 -7.48
C ARG A 30 12.46 -10.65 -8.18
N HIS A 31 11.36 -10.56 -7.43
CA HIS A 31 10.11 -10.01 -7.92
C HIS A 31 10.26 -8.60 -8.51
N GLN A 32 11.03 -7.73 -7.85
CA GLN A 32 11.32 -6.37 -8.34
C GLN A 32 11.97 -6.37 -9.73
N THR A 33 12.92 -7.28 -9.97
CA THR A 33 13.58 -7.43 -11.27
C THR A 33 12.57 -7.87 -12.33
N ILE A 34 11.69 -8.82 -12.01
CA ILE A 34 10.65 -9.30 -12.92
C ILE A 34 9.60 -8.24 -13.22
N ASN A 35 9.10 -7.54 -12.21
CA ASN A 35 8.14 -6.45 -12.38
C ASN A 35 8.70 -5.33 -13.28
N GLN A 36 9.93 -4.86 -13.02
CA GLN A 36 10.59 -3.88 -13.89
C GLN A 36 10.76 -4.39 -15.33
N TYR A 37 11.15 -5.66 -15.48
CA TYR A 37 11.36 -6.25 -16.80
C TYR A 37 10.07 -6.44 -17.58
N CYS A 38 9.00 -6.88 -16.94
CA CYS A 38 7.70 -7.07 -17.56
C CYS A 38 7.03 -5.74 -17.92
N ARG A 39 7.23 -4.68 -17.13
CA ARG A 39 6.85 -3.31 -17.53
C ARG A 39 7.57 -2.85 -18.79
N ARG A 40 8.87 -3.13 -18.90
CA ARG A 40 9.66 -2.79 -20.09
C ARG A 40 9.18 -3.55 -21.33
N LEU A 41 8.94 -4.86 -21.21
CA LEU A 41 8.43 -5.67 -22.32
C LEU A 41 7.01 -5.29 -22.75
N ALA A 42 6.17 -4.82 -21.81
CA ALA A 42 4.87 -4.26 -22.14
C ALA A 42 4.99 -2.93 -22.91
N ALA A 43 5.93 -2.06 -22.51
CA ALA A 43 6.23 -0.83 -23.26
C ALA A 43 6.79 -1.11 -24.67
N GLU A 44 7.51 -2.23 -24.84
CA GLU A 44 7.97 -2.74 -26.16
C GLU A 44 6.85 -3.43 -26.96
N GLY A 45 5.62 -3.53 -26.44
CA GLY A 45 4.47 -4.15 -27.13
C GLY A 45 4.49 -5.68 -27.17
N LEU A 46 5.37 -6.33 -26.40
CA LEU A 46 5.51 -7.79 -26.40
C LEU A 46 4.60 -8.46 -25.37
N LEU A 47 4.22 -7.73 -24.32
CA LEU A 47 3.33 -8.21 -23.27
C LEU A 47 2.10 -7.32 -23.12
N ALA A 48 0.94 -7.94 -22.96
CA ALA A 48 -0.24 -7.32 -22.40
C ALA A 48 -0.20 -7.48 -20.88
N ARG A 49 -0.34 -6.37 -20.15
CA ARG A 49 -0.45 -6.34 -18.69
C ARG A 49 -1.90 -6.05 -18.35
N ASP A 50 -2.65 -7.08 -17.97
CA ASP A 50 -4.06 -6.96 -17.59
C ASP A 50 -4.16 -6.81 -16.08
N SER A 51 -4.80 -5.72 -15.63
CA SER A 51 -5.06 -5.43 -14.21
C SER A 51 -6.57 -5.38 -13.89
N SER A 52 -7.44 -5.77 -14.82
CA SER A 52 -8.89 -5.67 -14.69
C SER A 52 -9.46 -6.49 -13.53
N SER A 53 -8.75 -7.53 -13.10
CA SER A 53 -9.10 -8.39 -11.96
C SER A 53 -8.36 -8.04 -10.66
N GLY A 54 -7.70 -6.88 -10.59
CA GLY A 54 -6.94 -6.43 -9.40
C GLY A 54 -5.57 -7.09 -9.20
N THR A 55 -5.23 -8.10 -10.00
CA THR A 55 -3.89 -8.70 -10.06
C THR A 55 -3.30 -8.46 -11.45
N ILE A 56 -2.07 -7.97 -11.54
CA ILE A 56 -1.43 -7.76 -12.84
C ILE A 56 -0.98 -9.10 -13.42
N VAL A 57 -1.65 -9.53 -14.49
CA VAL A 57 -1.30 -10.71 -15.28
C VAL A 57 -0.58 -10.27 -16.54
N ASN A 58 0.62 -10.81 -16.75
CA ASN A 58 1.38 -10.62 -17.99
C ASN A 58 1.02 -11.72 -18.98
N ARG A 59 0.65 -11.36 -20.20
CA ARG A 59 0.38 -12.29 -21.31
C ARG A 59 1.17 -11.87 -22.54
N LEU A 60 1.64 -12.83 -23.33
CA LEU A 60 2.21 -12.52 -24.65
C LEU A 60 1.13 -11.93 -25.55
N VAL A 61 1.45 -10.81 -26.20
CA VAL A 61 0.58 -10.22 -27.22
C VAL A 61 0.56 -11.17 -28.41
N GLY A 62 -0.61 -11.76 -28.71
CA GLY A 62 -0.81 -12.75 -29.78
C GLY A 62 -1.16 -14.17 -29.32
N ALA A 63 -1.11 -14.47 -28.02
CA ALA A 63 -1.63 -15.74 -27.50
C ALA A 63 -3.17 -15.74 -27.53
N ALA A 64 -3.77 -16.65 -28.30
CA ALA A 64 -5.22 -16.76 -28.44
C ALA A 64 -5.91 -16.96 -27.07
N PRO A 65 -7.10 -16.38 -26.83
CA PRO A 65 -7.79 -16.49 -25.55
C PRO A 65 -8.27 -17.93 -25.33
N ALA A 66 -7.55 -18.70 -24.53
CA ALA A 66 -8.00 -20.01 -24.08
C ALA A 66 -9.03 -19.83 -22.95
N THR A 67 -10.18 -20.45 -23.16
CA THR A 67 -11.39 -20.49 -22.34
C THR A 67 -11.10 -20.82 -20.88
N THR A 68 -11.68 -20.02 -19.99
CA THR A 68 -11.64 -20.08 -18.53
C THR A 68 -11.92 -21.47 -17.95
N PRO A 69 -11.00 -22.06 -17.17
CA PRO A 69 -11.33 -23.05 -16.13
C PRO A 69 -11.53 -22.34 -14.78
N PRO A 70 -12.38 -22.88 -13.89
CA PRO A 70 -12.82 -22.19 -12.69
C PRO A 70 -11.66 -21.90 -11.74
N ALA A 71 -11.69 -20.69 -11.19
CA ALA A 71 -10.74 -20.15 -10.24
C ALA A 71 -10.48 -21.13 -9.09
N THR A 72 -9.26 -21.66 -9.01
CA THR A 72 -8.67 -22.00 -7.72
C THR A 72 -8.38 -20.69 -7.00
N VAL A 73 -9.36 -20.29 -6.20
CA VAL A 73 -9.27 -19.26 -5.18
C VAL A 73 -8.12 -19.64 -4.26
N HIS A 74 -6.95 -19.06 -4.50
CA HIS A 74 -5.96 -18.91 -3.46
C HIS A 74 -6.24 -17.57 -2.80
N GLU A 75 -6.78 -17.65 -1.58
CA GLU A 75 -7.13 -16.53 -0.68
C GLU A 75 -6.10 -15.41 -0.80
N SER A 76 -6.60 -14.34 -1.38
CA SER A 76 -5.91 -13.09 -1.65
C SER A 76 -5.60 -12.39 -0.32
N SER A 77 -4.50 -11.65 -0.31
CA SER A 77 -4.15 -10.64 0.70
C SER A 77 -5.21 -9.52 0.88
N ALA A 78 -6.37 -9.62 0.23
CA ALA A 78 -7.62 -8.95 0.58
C ALA A 78 -8.24 -9.43 1.92
N ASP A 79 -7.80 -10.57 2.46
CA ASP A 79 -8.34 -11.16 3.70
C ASP A 79 -7.62 -10.73 4.99
N ARG A 80 -7.28 -9.44 5.14
CA ARG A 80 -7.08 -8.90 6.49
C ARG A 80 -8.21 -7.97 6.81
N ALA A 81 -9.02 -8.39 7.79
CA ALA A 81 -10.06 -7.58 8.36
C ALA A 81 -9.51 -6.19 8.70
N TRP A 82 -10.27 -5.16 8.33
CA TRP A 82 -10.10 -3.83 8.89
C TRP A 82 -9.98 -3.95 10.43
N PRO A 83 -9.13 -3.16 11.11
CA PRO A 83 -8.32 -2.04 10.63
C PRO A 83 -6.81 -2.36 10.46
N HIS A 84 -6.43 -3.44 9.79
CA HIS A 84 -5.00 -3.77 9.58
C HIS A 84 -4.30 -2.78 8.63
N GLU A 85 -2.99 -2.54 8.80
CA GLU A 85 -2.20 -1.54 8.03
C GLU A 85 -2.37 -1.67 6.51
N ALA A 86 -2.25 -2.88 5.97
CA ALA A 86 -2.45 -3.15 4.54
C ALA A 86 -3.87 -2.79 4.05
N ALA A 87 -4.90 -3.04 4.88
CA ALA A 87 -6.29 -2.70 4.54
C ALA A 87 -6.49 -1.18 4.53
N VAL A 88 -5.96 -0.47 5.54
CA VAL A 88 -5.97 1.00 5.59
C VAL A 88 -5.24 1.61 4.40
N GLN A 89 -4.05 1.10 4.06
CA GLN A 89 -3.28 1.58 2.91
C GLN A 89 -4.03 1.36 1.60
N SER A 90 -4.60 0.16 1.39
CA SER A 90 -5.36 -0.16 0.18
C SER A 90 -6.59 0.73 0.04
N ALA A 91 -7.33 0.93 1.12
CA ALA A 91 -8.51 1.79 1.14
C ALA A 91 -8.12 3.24 0.80
N LEU A 92 -7.11 3.79 1.49
CA LEU A 92 -6.61 5.15 1.27
C LEU A 92 -6.13 5.36 -0.17
N VAL A 93 -5.35 4.43 -0.73
CA VAL A 93 -4.91 4.52 -2.13
C VAL A 93 -6.11 4.52 -3.08
N GLY A 94 -7.12 3.68 -2.82
CA GLY A 94 -8.35 3.66 -3.60
C GLY A 94 -9.09 5.00 -3.57
N TRP A 95 -9.16 5.65 -2.40
CA TRP A 95 -9.74 6.99 -2.27
C TRP A 95 -8.90 8.06 -2.97
N LEU A 96 -7.58 8.08 -2.77
CA LEU A 96 -6.67 9.02 -3.43
C LEU A 96 -6.84 8.99 -4.96
N VAL A 97 -6.94 7.81 -5.56
CA VAL A 97 -7.19 7.65 -7.00
C VAL A 97 -8.54 8.24 -7.42
N ARG A 98 -9.61 8.00 -6.66
CA ARG A 98 -10.93 8.61 -6.92
C ARG A 98 -10.87 10.14 -6.85
N GLU A 99 -10.07 10.66 -5.93
CA GLU A 99 -9.78 12.08 -5.76
C GLU A 99 -8.73 12.62 -6.74
N SER A 100 -8.47 11.90 -7.84
CA SER A 100 -7.57 12.32 -8.93
C SER A 100 -6.12 12.57 -8.50
N TRP A 101 -5.68 11.96 -7.41
CA TRP A 101 -4.25 11.89 -7.09
C TRP A 101 -3.56 10.86 -7.97
N GLN A 102 -2.39 11.23 -8.50
CA GLN A 102 -1.52 10.31 -9.22
C GLN A 102 -0.64 9.58 -8.21
N ILE A 103 -0.79 8.26 -8.14
CA ILE A 103 0.00 7.43 -7.23
C ILE A 103 1.40 7.20 -7.82
N VAL A 104 2.40 7.79 -7.19
CA VAL A 104 3.82 7.67 -7.57
C VAL A 104 4.45 6.41 -6.97
N ARG A 105 4.11 6.10 -5.70
CA ARG A 105 4.61 4.93 -4.99
C ARG A 105 3.57 4.40 -4.00
N VAL A 106 3.52 3.09 -3.87
CA VAL A 106 2.91 2.37 -2.75
C VAL A 106 3.91 1.31 -2.29
N ALA A 107 4.28 1.34 -1.02
CA ALA A 107 5.20 0.38 -0.43
C ALA A 107 4.49 -0.96 -0.19
N ASP A 108 5.22 -2.04 -0.38
CA ASP A 108 4.74 -3.37 -0.03
C ASP A 108 4.87 -3.61 1.48
N THR A 109 3.72 -3.64 2.16
CA THR A 109 3.63 -3.85 3.62
C THR A 109 4.03 -5.26 4.07
N GLU A 110 4.02 -6.26 3.18
CA GLU A 110 4.41 -7.63 3.50
C GLU A 110 5.94 -7.79 3.51
N THR A 111 6.63 -7.04 2.65
CA THR A 111 8.11 -7.08 2.57
C THR A 111 8.80 -6.12 3.54
N ARG A 112 8.05 -5.32 4.32
CA ARG A 112 8.57 -4.27 5.20
C ARG A 112 9.56 -3.36 4.48
N GLU A 113 9.21 -2.98 3.26
CA GLU A 113 10.03 -2.12 2.42
C GLU A 113 10.39 -0.82 3.18
N ARG A 114 11.66 -0.42 3.12
CA ARG A 114 12.10 0.83 3.76
C ARG A 114 11.70 2.02 2.89
N GLY A 115 11.00 3.00 3.47
CA GLY A 115 10.59 4.23 2.81
C GLY A 115 9.19 4.68 3.23
N THR A 116 8.74 5.80 2.67
CA THR A 116 7.36 6.31 2.80
C THR A 116 6.37 5.29 2.25
N ASN A 117 5.25 5.04 2.96
CA ASN A 117 4.27 4.05 2.56
C ASN A 117 3.56 4.43 1.26
N VAL A 118 3.09 5.66 1.11
CA VAL A 118 2.46 6.14 -0.12
C VAL A 118 3.05 7.48 -0.53
N ILE A 119 3.31 7.64 -1.83
CA ILE A 119 3.64 8.93 -2.44
C ILE A 119 2.61 9.19 -3.53
N ALA A 120 1.98 10.35 -3.48
CA ALA A 120 1.00 10.77 -4.47
C ALA A 120 1.20 12.23 -4.89
N GLU A 121 0.77 12.59 -6.09
CA GLU A 121 0.90 13.95 -6.63
C GLU A 121 -0.44 14.44 -7.22
N ARG A 122 -0.78 15.70 -6.98
CA ARG A 122 -1.98 16.35 -7.55
C ARG A 122 -1.77 17.86 -7.62
N GLY A 123 -1.94 18.45 -8.80
CA GLY A 123 -1.88 19.91 -8.96
C GLY A 123 -0.56 20.55 -8.49
N GLY A 124 0.58 19.86 -8.67
CA GLY A 124 1.89 20.33 -8.20
C GLY A 124 2.16 20.08 -6.71
N VAL A 125 1.19 19.54 -5.96
CA VAL A 125 1.35 19.14 -4.57
C VAL A 125 1.84 17.71 -4.51
N ARG A 126 2.95 17.48 -3.80
CA ARG A 126 3.46 16.15 -3.47
C ARG A 126 2.99 15.76 -2.07
N LEU A 127 2.41 14.58 -1.94
CA LEU A 127 1.89 14.00 -0.71
C LEU A 127 2.77 12.82 -0.29
N LEU A 128 3.26 12.83 0.94
CA LEU A 128 4.01 11.75 1.56
C LEU A 128 3.20 11.19 2.73
N VAL A 129 2.85 9.91 2.68
CA VAL A 129 1.99 9.29 3.68
C VAL A 129 2.71 8.15 4.39
N GLU A 130 2.75 8.19 5.72
CA GLU A 130 2.98 7.02 6.57
C GLU A 130 1.61 6.46 6.99
N VAL A 131 1.39 5.17 6.75
CA VAL A 131 0.14 4.48 7.07
C VAL A 131 0.37 3.58 8.28
N LYS A 132 -0.62 3.53 9.18
CA LYS A 132 -0.68 2.57 10.29
C LYS A 132 -2.03 1.89 10.33
N GLY A 133 -2.07 0.68 10.88
CA GLY A 133 -3.30 -0.01 11.28
C GLY A 133 -3.51 0.05 12.80
N TYR A 134 -4.60 -0.55 13.27
CA TYR A 134 -4.82 -0.73 14.71
C TYR A 134 -4.32 -2.12 15.15
N PRO A 135 -3.61 -2.21 16.29
CA PRO A 135 -3.11 -3.48 16.79
C PRO A 135 -4.24 -4.42 17.21
N ALA A 136 -4.16 -5.68 16.78
CA ALA A 136 -5.05 -6.73 17.26
C ALA A 136 -4.71 -7.13 18.71
N ALA A 137 -5.74 -7.49 19.48
CA ALA A 137 -5.60 -8.00 20.86
C ALA A 137 -4.97 -9.39 20.94
N THR A 138 -4.98 -10.14 19.84
CA THR A 138 -4.45 -11.51 19.76
C THR A 138 -3.38 -11.63 18.69
N TYR A 139 -2.56 -12.68 18.78
CA TYR A 139 -1.62 -13.00 17.72
C TYR A 139 -2.36 -13.49 16.48
N ALA A 140 -2.08 -12.87 15.33
CA ALA A 140 -2.74 -13.21 14.06
C ALA A 140 -2.19 -14.50 13.43
N ARG A 141 -0.93 -14.86 13.68
CA ARG A 141 -0.23 -16.00 13.05
C ARG A 141 0.81 -16.60 14.00
N GLY A 142 1.29 -17.79 13.66
CA GLY A 142 2.35 -18.49 14.40
C GLY A 142 1.83 -19.39 15.51
N PRO A 143 2.73 -19.95 16.35
CA PRO A 143 2.37 -20.95 17.36
C PRO A 143 1.40 -20.42 18.43
N ASN A 144 1.31 -19.09 18.60
CA ASN A 144 0.42 -18.44 19.55
C ASN A 144 -0.84 -17.86 18.89
N ALA A 145 -1.15 -18.20 17.63
CA ALA A 145 -2.30 -17.64 16.93
C ALA A 145 -3.60 -17.78 17.76
N GLY A 146 -4.37 -16.70 17.85
CA GLY A 146 -5.59 -16.63 18.66
C GLY A 146 -5.36 -16.37 20.16
N GLN A 147 -4.13 -16.51 20.67
CA GLN A 147 -3.82 -16.18 22.06
C GLN A 147 -3.74 -14.66 22.27
N PRO A 148 -4.11 -14.14 23.45
CA PRO A 148 -3.99 -12.73 23.76
C PRO A 148 -2.52 -12.29 23.75
N LYS A 149 -2.27 -11.09 23.23
CA LYS A 149 -0.98 -10.43 23.38
C LYS A 149 -0.83 -9.88 24.80
N PRO A 150 0.38 -9.84 25.36
CA PRO A 150 0.63 -9.28 26.69
C PRO A 150 0.39 -7.76 26.73
N THR A 151 0.60 -7.06 25.62
CA THR A 151 0.42 -5.62 25.53
C THR A 151 -1.00 -5.30 25.07
N ALA A 152 -1.67 -4.39 25.78
CA ALA A 152 -2.99 -3.94 25.39
C ALA A 152 -2.94 -3.17 24.05
N PRO A 153 -3.91 -3.39 23.14
CA PRO A 153 -3.98 -2.68 21.86
C PRO A 153 -3.86 -1.16 21.96
N ALA A 154 -4.48 -0.55 22.99
CA ALA A 154 -4.43 0.90 23.17
C ALA A 154 -3.01 1.44 23.42
N LEU A 155 -2.15 0.66 24.09
CA LEU A 155 -0.76 1.01 24.32
C LEU A 155 0.10 0.77 23.07
N GLU A 156 -0.11 -0.35 22.37
CA GLU A 156 0.52 -0.60 21.05
C GLU A 156 0.15 0.50 20.04
N ALA A 157 -1.08 1.01 20.08
CA ALA A 157 -1.54 2.11 19.23
C ALA A 157 -0.80 3.42 19.54
N SER A 158 -0.60 3.74 20.82
CA SER A 158 0.19 4.91 21.24
C SER A 158 1.64 4.83 20.76
N HIS A 159 2.30 3.66 20.89
CA HIS A 159 3.64 3.47 20.35
C HIS A 159 3.67 3.61 18.82
N SER A 160 2.68 3.02 18.13
CA SER A 160 2.57 3.09 16.68
C SER A 160 2.40 4.54 16.18
N LEU A 161 1.62 5.36 16.90
CA LEU A 161 1.46 6.78 16.59
C LEU A 161 2.78 7.54 16.80
N ALA A 162 3.46 7.31 17.92
CA ALA A 162 4.74 7.97 18.20
C ALA A 162 5.79 7.67 17.12
N ASP A 163 5.89 6.40 16.70
CA ASP A 163 6.78 5.98 15.61
C ASP A 163 6.41 6.65 14.28
N ALA A 164 5.11 6.75 13.96
CA ALA A 164 4.63 7.38 12.74
C ALA A 164 4.93 8.89 12.72
N ILE A 165 4.72 9.59 13.84
CA ILE A 165 5.05 11.02 13.97
C ILE A 165 6.55 11.24 13.81
N LEU A 166 7.41 10.43 14.44
CA LEU A 166 8.86 10.56 14.28
C LEU A 166 9.28 10.37 12.80
N LYS A 167 8.66 9.43 12.10
CA LYS A 167 8.90 9.26 10.66
C LYS A 167 8.41 10.46 9.85
N ALA A 168 7.21 10.97 10.14
CA ALA A 168 6.66 12.16 9.48
C ALA A 168 7.58 13.38 9.65
N MET A 169 8.12 13.61 10.85
CA MET A 169 9.11 14.66 11.11
C MET A 169 10.35 14.50 10.21
N ARG A 170 10.83 13.27 10.02
CA ARG A 170 11.96 12.99 9.11
C ARG A 170 11.60 13.21 7.63
N MET A 171 10.39 12.84 7.21
CA MET A 171 9.90 13.11 5.86
C MET A 171 9.85 14.61 5.59
N ARG A 172 9.37 15.39 6.57
CA ARG A 172 9.27 16.84 6.46
C ARG A 172 10.63 17.53 6.31
N VAL A 173 11.67 17.00 6.95
CA VAL A 173 13.05 17.48 6.79
C VAL A 173 13.64 17.07 5.43
N ALA A 174 13.29 15.88 4.94
CA ALA A 174 13.79 15.38 3.66
C ALA A 174 13.15 16.05 2.44
N ASP A 175 11.90 16.52 2.58
CA ASP A 175 11.13 17.20 1.55
C ASP A 175 10.22 18.25 2.22
N ASP A 176 10.71 19.50 2.28
CA ASP A 176 10.01 20.62 2.91
C ASP A 176 8.93 21.25 2.00
N GLY A 177 8.87 20.83 0.73
CA GLY A 177 7.80 21.20 -0.19
C GLY A 177 6.60 20.25 -0.12
N ALA A 178 6.81 19.01 0.32
CA ALA A 178 5.74 18.02 0.39
C ALA A 178 4.79 18.22 1.59
N ARG A 179 3.51 17.88 1.37
CA ARG A 179 2.54 17.64 2.45
C ARG A 179 2.83 16.27 3.06
N VAL A 180 3.01 16.23 4.38
CA VAL A 180 3.32 15.00 5.11
C VAL A 180 2.11 14.60 5.95
N VAL A 181 1.68 13.36 5.77
CA VAL A 181 0.47 12.81 6.40
C VAL A 181 0.80 11.54 7.18
N VAL A 182 0.22 11.43 8.38
CA VAL A 182 0.08 10.16 9.10
C VAL A 182 -1.37 9.68 8.93
N ALA A 183 -1.58 8.59 8.20
CA ALA A 183 -2.90 8.01 7.98
C ALA A 183 -3.13 6.83 8.95
N LEU A 184 -4.24 6.90 9.68
CA LEU A 184 -4.61 5.98 10.75
C LEU A 184 -6.05 5.51 10.53
N PRO A 185 -6.44 4.30 10.94
CA PRO A 185 -7.84 3.92 10.92
C PRO A 185 -8.63 4.81 11.88
N ASP A 186 -9.89 5.08 11.52
CA ASP A 186 -10.84 5.77 12.39
C ASP A 186 -11.16 4.90 13.61
N ALA A 187 -10.40 5.14 14.68
CA ALA A 187 -10.53 4.46 15.96
C ALA A 187 -10.51 5.50 17.08
N THR A 188 -11.43 5.36 18.03
CA THR A 188 -11.60 6.32 19.15
C THR A 188 -10.29 6.65 19.87
N ARG A 189 -9.41 5.65 20.04
CA ARG A 189 -8.10 5.85 20.69
C ARG A 189 -7.17 6.76 19.88
N TYR A 190 -7.13 6.64 18.56
CA TYR A 190 -6.33 7.53 17.72
C TYR A 190 -6.92 8.94 17.73
N GLY A 191 -8.24 9.09 17.61
CA GLY A 191 -8.89 10.40 17.70
C GLY A 191 -8.59 11.14 19.01
N ALA A 192 -8.63 10.44 20.14
CA ALA A 192 -8.27 11.02 21.44
C ALA A 192 -6.81 11.50 21.48
N LEU A 193 -5.86 10.64 21.06
CA LEU A 193 -4.43 10.99 21.04
C LEU A 193 -4.12 12.15 20.08
N LEU A 194 -4.72 12.16 18.90
CA LEU A 194 -4.52 13.21 17.90
C LEU A 194 -5.10 14.55 18.38
N THR A 195 -6.23 14.53 19.10
CA THR A 195 -6.79 15.74 19.72
C THR A 195 -5.81 16.36 20.72
N GLU A 196 -5.13 15.54 21.53
CA GLU A 196 -4.15 16.03 22.51
C GLU A 196 -2.93 16.71 21.86
N VAL A 197 -2.55 16.31 20.64
CA VAL A 197 -1.34 16.79 19.95
C VAL A 197 -1.60 17.65 18.70
N ASP A 198 -2.86 17.98 18.41
CA ASP A 198 -3.27 18.67 17.17
C ASP A 198 -2.48 19.96 16.91
N GLN A 199 -2.34 20.80 17.95
CA GLN A 199 -1.62 22.07 17.82
C GLN A 199 -0.14 21.85 17.50
N SER A 200 0.49 20.82 18.07
CA SER A 200 1.88 20.47 17.79
C SER A 200 2.04 19.92 16.38
N LEU A 201 1.10 19.10 15.90
CA LEU A 201 1.07 18.62 14.52
C LEU A 201 0.99 19.78 13.53
N ARG A 202 0.10 20.76 13.78
CA ARG A 202 -0.02 21.98 12.97
C ARG A 202 1.29 22.78 12.95
N GLY A 203 1.90 23.00 14.12
CA GLY A 203 3.19 23.69 14.22
C GLY A 203 4.33 22.99 13.48
N ALA A 204 4.29 21.65 13.45
CA ALA A 204 5.24 20.82 12.73
C ALA A 204 4.95 20.67 11.23
N ARG A 205 3.80 21.19 10.74
CA ARG A 205 3.31 21.01 9.37
C ARG A 205 3.17 19.53 8.99
N ILE A 206 2.66 18.74 9.92
CA ILE A 206 2.32 17.34 9.73
C ILE A 206 0.81 17.21 9.91
N GLU A 207 0.17 16.59 8.94
CA GLU A 207 -1.25 16.27 9.03
C GLU A 207 -1.44 14.85 9.56
N ALA A 208 -2.53 14.61 10.26
CA ALA A 208 -2.99 13.26 10.54
C ALA A 208 -4.41 13.08 10.04
N TRP A 209 -4.65 12.00 9.32
CA TRP A 209 -5.95 11.66 8.75
C TRP A 209 -6.49 10.40 9.45
N MET A 210 -7.70 10.50 10.01
CA MET A 210 -8.46 9.31 10.38
C MET A 210 -9.18 8.81 9.16
N VAL A 211 -9.00 7.54 8.81
CA VAL A 211 -9.44 6.94 7.55
C VAL A 211 -10.51 5.91 7.85
N GLY A 212 -11.66 5.99 7.17
CA GLY A 212 -12.72 4.98 7.25
C GLY A 212 -12.49 3.80 6.31
N GLU A 213 -13.35 2.77 6.39
CA GLU A 213 -13.25 1.57 5.53
C GLU A 213 -13.34 1.88 4.02
N SER A 214 -14.01 2.98 3.65
CA SER A 214 -14.06 3.46 2.25
C SER A 214 -12.74 4.03 1.75
N GLY A 215 -11.79 4.29 2.66
CA GLY A 215 -10.52 4.96 2.40
C GLY A 215 -10.57 6.48 2.51
N GLU A 216 -11.77 7.04 2.66
CA GLU A 216 -11.96 8.47 2.84
C GLU A 216 -11.53 8.94 4.23
N PRO A 217 -10.81 10.07 4.34
CA PRO A 217 -10.57 10.71 5.62
C PRO A 217 -11.88 11.15 6.27
N THR A 218 -12.20 10.61 7.45
CA THR A 218 -13.37 11.01 8.26
C THR A 218 -13.06 12.20 9.17
N ALA A 219 -11.78 12.44 9.46
CA ALA A 219 -11.32 13.63 10.18
C ALA A 219 -9.85 13.97 9.83
N HIS A 220 -9.53 15.25 9.99
CA HIS A 220 -8.19 15.79 9.79
C HIS A 220 -7.69 16.50 11.04
N PHE A 221 -6.42 16.29 11.37
CA PHE A 221 -5.68 16.96 12.43
C PHE A 221 -4.41 17.57 11.86
N GLY A 222 -3.90 18.62 12.47
CA GLY A 222 -2.74 19.36 11.98
C GLY A 222 -3.00 20.09 10.64
N ALA A 223 -4.25 20.13 10.17
CA ALA A 223 -4.65 20.77 8.92
C ALA A 223 -4.30 22.27 8.93
N TRP A 224 -3.97 22.77 7.74
CA TRP A 224 -3.68 24.19 7.55
C TRP A 224 -4.99 24.99 7.50
N PRO A 225 -4.99 26.26 7.94
CA PRO A 225 -6.18 27.10 7.88
C PRO A 225 -6.76 27.25 6.46
N GLU A 226 -5.92 27.12 5.42
CA GLU A 226 -6.31 27.26 4.01
C GLU A 226 -6.99 26.00 3.44
N ASP A 227 -6.96 24.86 4.14
CA ASP A 227 -7.64 23.62 3.73
C ASP A 227 -9.13 23.57 4.20
N LEU A 228 -9.62 24.59 4.91
CA LEU A 228 -10.97 24.63 5.53
C LEU A 228 -11.98 25.55 4.81
N SER A 229 -11.60 26.11 3.66
CA SER A 229 -12.41 27.06 2.88
C SER A 229 -13.02 26.46 1.62
#